data_AF-R7HNI9-F1
#
_entry.id   AF-R7HNI9-F1
#
_cell.length_a   1.000
_cell.length_b   1.000
_cell.length_c   1.000
_cell.angle_alpha   90.00
_cell.angle_beta   90.00
_cell.angle_gamma   90.00
#
_symmetry.space_group_name_H-M   'P 1'
#
loop_
_entity.id
_entity.type
_entity.pdbx_description
1 polymer ?
#
loop_
_entity_poly.entity_id
_entity_poly.type
_entity_poly.pdbx_seq_one_letter_code
_entity_poly.pdbx_strand_id
1 'polypeptide(L)'
;MNDYSDNDYWKALAERFFEAGTSEEEERELRRFIASGQAGSEFNDVRAVMGLAAVGARRYHRRRRRTVFLSAAAAAVVAVVMTAVSLAADEGDSCVAYINGTKHTDEAIVMAQMHSTMDEMAQQAQELSVERQMDNFFVESFNN
;
A
#
# COMPACT_ATOMS: atom_id res chain seq x y z
N MET A 1 9.82 32.46 52.47
CA MET A 1 8.60 33.20 52.05
C MET A 1 8.67 33.30 50.54
N ASN A 2 7.91 32.55 49.73
CA ASN A 2 6.45 32.59 49.64
C ASN A 2 5.86 31.37 48.87
N ASP A 3 6.34 30.14 49.12
CA ASP A 3 5.92 28.93 48.37
C ASP A 3 4.40 28.69 48.35
N TYR A 4 3.69 29.10 49.42
CA TYR A 4 2.25 28.95 49.52
C TYR A 4 1.48 29.88 48.57
N SER A 5 1.92 31.12 48.41
CA SER A 5 1.26 32.09 47.51
C SER A 5 1.49 31.76 46.05
N ASP A 6 2.64 31.19 45.70
CA ASP A 6 2.92 30.76 44.33
C ASP A 6 2.05 29.54 43.98
N ASN A 7 1.89 28.58 44.89
CA ASN A 7 1.00 27.43 44.68
C ASN A 7 -0.47 27.84 44.51
N ASP A 8 -0.95 28.79 45.33
CA ASP A 8 -2.32 29.31 45.25
C ASP A 8 -2.57 30.08 43.94
N TYR A 9 -1.58 30.83 43.46
CA TYR A 9 -1.63 31.46 42.14
C TYR A 9 -1.80 30.42 41.02
N TRP A 10 -0.99 29.35 41.03
CA TRP A 10 -1.10 28.29 40.01
C TRP A 10 -2.44 27.55 40.06
N LYS A 11 -3.02 27.36 41.25
CA LYS A 11 -4.35 26.76 41.41
C LYS A 11 -5.45 27.66 40.85
N ALA A 12 -5.44 28.95 41.17
CA ALA A 12 -6.41 29.90 40.64
C ALA A 12 -6.30 30.02 39.10
N LEU A 13 -5.07 29.99 38.57
CA LEU A 13 -4.83 30.00 37.13
C LEU A 13 -5.35 28.72 36.45
N ALA A 14 -5.16 27.56 37.08
CA ALA A 14 -5.70 26.29 36.61
C ALA A 14 -7.23 26.24 36.61
N GLU A 15 -7.87 26.76 37.66
CA GLU A 15 -9.33 26.85 37.76
C GLU A 15 -9.90 27.73 36.66
N ARG A 16 -9.36 28.94 36.47
CA ARG A 16 -9.74 29.83 35.38
C ARG A 16 -9.52 29.21 34.00
N PHE A 17 -8.47 28.41 33.82
CA PHE A 17 -8.23 27.70 32.57
C PHE A 17 -9.37 26.72 32.25
N PHE A 18 -9.84 25.96 33.25
CA PHE A 18 -10.99 25.05 33.08
C PHE A 18 -12.30 25.80 32.84
N GLU A 19 -12.44 27.00 33.38
CA GLU A 19 -13.58 27.90 33.12
C GLU A 19 -13.48 28.65 31.78
N ALA A 20 -12.44 28.39 30.97
CA ALA A 20 -12.14 29.11 29.73
C ALA A 20 -11.96 30.63 29.90
N GLY A 21 -11.51 31.06 31.08
CA GLY A 21 -11.28 32.45 31.47
C GLY A 21 -9.82 32.91 31.39
N THR A 22 -8.95 32.16 30.72
CA THR A 22 -7.52 32.48 30.55
C THR A 22 -7.20 33.05 29.18
N SER A 23 -6.21 33.94 29.14
CA SER A 23 -5.56 34.41 27.92
C SER A 23 -4.51 33.41 27.40
N GLU A 24 -4.08 33.57 26.15
CA GLU A 24 -3.06 32.69 25.54
C GLU A 24 -1.70 32.76 26.27
N GLU A 25 -1.35 33.94 26.82
CA GLU A 25 -0.12 34.13 27.59
C GLU A 25 -0.18 33.37 28.91
N GLU A 26 -1.29 33.49 29.63
CA GLU A 26 -1.57 32.75 30.86
C GLU A 26 -1.56 31.22 30.62
N GLU A 27 -2.16 30.74 29.54
CA GLU A 27 -2.11 29.32 29.17
C GLU A 27 -0.69 28.85 28.84
N ARG A 28 0.12 29.72 28.22
CA ARG A 28 1.52 29.42 27.90
C ARG A 28 2.36 29.34 29.17
N GLU A 29 2.11 30.20 30.14
CA GLU A 29 2.74 30.17 31.47
C GLU A 29 2.35 28.91 32.25
N LEU A 30 1.05 28.60 32.30
CA LEU A 30 0.53 27.39 32.92
C LEU A 30 1.15 26.14 32.27
N ARG A 31 1.25 26.09 30.94
CA ARG A 31 1.91 24.98 30.22
C ARG A 31 3.40 24.84 30.60
N ARG A 32 4.12 25.96 30.76
CA ARG A 32 5.54 25.93 31.19
C ARG A 32 5.68 25.41 32.62
N PHE A 33 4.81 25.85 33.53
CA PHE A 33 4.79 25.39 34.92
C PHE A 33 4.53 23.88 35.02
N ILE A 34 3.51 23.37 34.33
CA ILE A 34 3.18 21.95 34.33
C ILE A 34 4.32 21.09 33.76
N ALA A 35 5.08 21.63 32.80
CA ALA A 35 6.24 20.98 32.19
C ALA A 35 7.56 21.12 32.99
N SER A 36 7.64 22.03 33.96
CA SER A 36 8.89 22.34 34.69
C SER A 36 9.32 21.23 35.67
N GLY A 37 8.39 20.34 36.05
CA GLY A 37 8.60 19.32 37.07
C GLY A 37 8.39 19.81 38.50
N GLN A 38 8.07 21.10 38.69
CA GLN A 38 7.71 21.68 40.00
C GLN A 38 6.24 21.44 40.35
N ALA A 39 5.38 21.22 39.35
CA ALA A 39 3.97 20.93 39.55
C ALA A 39 3.76 19.57 40.23
N GLY A 40 3.19 19.61 41.44
CA GLY A 40 2.80 18.43 42.22
C GLY A 40 1.64 17.64 41.60
N SER A 41 1.17 16.63 42.33
CA SER A 41 0.08 15.76 41.88
C SER A 41 -1.26 16.47 41.77
N GLU A 42 -1.46 17.57 42.50
CA GLU A 42 -2.66 18.40 42.48
C GLU A 42 -2.92 19.04 41.10
N PHE A 43 -1.90 19.10 40.23
CA PHE A 43 -2.03 19.61 38.86
C PHE A 43 -2.10 18.50 37.80
N ASN A 44 -2.33 17.24 38.21
CA ASN A 44 -2.40 16.12 37.26
C ASN A 44 -3.53 16.27 36.24
N ASP A 45 -4.65 16.88 36.60
CA ASP A 45 -5.78 17.07 35.69
C ASP A 45 -5.44 18.09 34.60
N VAL A 46 -4.84 19.22 34.97
CA VAL A 46 -4.29 20.20 34.02
C VAL A 46 -3.20 19.55 33.16
N ARG A 47 -2.34 18.70 33.75
CA ARG A 47 -1.33 17.94 33.01
C ARG A 47 -1.93 16.93 32.04
N ALA A 48 -3.06 16.31 32.36
CA ALA A 48 -3.73 15.40 31.44
C ALA A 48 -4.29 16.17 30.23
N VAL A 49 -4.89 17.35 30.47
CA VAL A 49 -5.46 18.20 29.42
C VAL A 49 -4.38 18.85 28.55
N MET A 50 -3.36 19.45 29.17
CA MET A 50 -2.30 20.19 28.46
C MET A 50 -1.11 19.32 28.02
N GLY A 51 -0.94 18.14 28.64
CA GLY A 51 0.27 17.32 28.51
C GLY A 51 0.46 16.64 27.15
N LEU A 52 -0.58 16.57 26.31
CA LEU A 52 -0.43 16.04 24.96
C LEU A 52 0.59 16.85 24.13
N ALA A 53 0.65 18.17 24.36
CA ALA A 53 1.62 19.06 23.71
C ALA A 53 3.06 18.89 24.23
N ALA A 54 3.25 18.51 25.51
CA ALA A 54 4.56 18.38 26.14
C ALA A 54 5.16 16.95 26.03
N VAL A 55 4.32 15.92 26.01
CA VAL A 55 4.74 14.51 26.03
C VAL A 55 5.01 13.95 24.62
N GLY A 56 4.40 14.51 23.58
CA GLY A 56 4.54 14.04 22.19
C GLY A 56 5.99 14.06 21.68
N ALA A 57 6.75 15.11 22.00
CA ALA A 57 8.11 15.28 21.49
C ALA A 57 9.11 14.26 22.10
N ARG A 58 9.01 13.96 23.41
CA ARG A 58 9.98 13.07 24.08
C ARG A 58 9.78 11.59 23.78
N ARG A 59 8.54 11.13 23.52
CA ARG A 59 8.27 9.73 23.18
C ARG A 59 8.60 9.37 21.73
N TYR A 60 8.43 10.31 20.80
CA TYR A 60 8.69 10.04 19.38
C TYR A 60 10.19 9.81 19.10
N HIS A 61 11.08 10.61 19.69
CA HIS A 61 12.53 10.47 19.47
C HIS A 61 13.16 9.22 20.13
N ARG A 62 12.63 8.75 21.27
CA ARG A 62 13.21 7.60 22.00
C ARG A 62 12.77 6.25 21.41
N ARG A 63 11.58 6.14 20.81
CA ARG A 63 11.11 4.92 20.15
C ARG A 63 11.79 4.69 18.79
N ARG A 64 12.07 5.76 18.03
CA ARG A 64 12.62 5.67 16.67
C ARG A 64 14.03 5.08 16.57
N ARG A 65 14.84 5.13 17.64
CA ARG A 65 16.19 4.53 17.64
C ARG A 65 16.22 3.02 17.91
N ARG A 66 15.24 2.46 18.64
CA ARG A 66 15.24 1.03 18.98
C ARG A 66 14.61 0.16 17.89
N THR A 67 13.66 0.68 17.13
CA THR A 67 12.95 -0.10 16.10
C THR A 67 13.71 -0.23 14.79
N VAL A 68 14.60 0.72 14.44
CA VAL A 68 15.36 0.67 13.17
C VAL A 68 16.40 -0.44 13.17
N PHE A 69 17.00 -0.77 14.32
CA PHE A 69 17.97 -1.88 14.41
C PHE A 69 17.31 -3.27 14.49
N LEU A 70 16.04 -3.35 14.89
CA LEU A 70 15.28 -4.61 14.95
C LEU A 70 14.56 -4.93 13.62
N SER A 71 14.36 -3.95 12.73
CA SER A 71 13.64 -4.14 11.46
C SER A 71 14.49 -4.63 10.29
N ALA A 72 15.83 -4.56 10.38
CA ALA A 72 16.71 -4.94 9.26
C ALA A 72 16.71 -6.46 9.00
N ALA A 73 16.68 -7.28 10.06
CA ALA A 73 16.73 -8.75 9.93
C ALA A 73 15.44 -9.33 9.32
N ALA A 74 14.26 -8.82 9.69
CA ALA A 74 12.98 -9.29 9.15
C ALA A 74 12.80 -8.93 7.66
N ALA A 75 13.23 -7.74 7.24
CA ALA A 75 13.18 -7.32 5.83
C ALA A 75 14.09 -8.19 4.94
N ALA A 76 15.28 -8.56 5.43
CA ALA A 76 16.18 -9.47 4.71
C ALA A 76 15.57 -10.87 4.51
N VAL A 77 14.86 -11.42 5.50
CA VAL A 77 14.20 -12.72 5.38
C VAL A 77 13.07 -12.67 4.34
N VAL A 78 12.24 -11.63 4.35
CA VAL A 78 11.18 -11.46 3.34
C VAL A 78 11.76 -11.33 1.94
N ALA A 79 12.85 -10.55 1.79
CA ALA A 79 13.54 -10.43 0.50
C ALA A 79 14.08 -11.79 0.03
N VAL A 80 14.76 -12.56 0.89
CA VAL A 80 15.30 -13.88 0.53
C VAL A 80 14.17 -14.86 0.14
N VAL A 81 13.06 -14.88 0.89
CA VAL A 81 11.91 -15.75 0.57
C VAL A 81 11.28 -15.35 -0.76
N MET A 82 11.05 -14.06 -1.00
CA MET A 82 10.50 -13.59 -2.28
C MET A 82 11.44 -13.90 -3.45
N THR A 83 12.75 -13.71 -3.26
CA THR A 83 13.74 -14.01 -4.30
C THR A 83 13.80 -15.50 -4.59
N ALA A 84 13.76 -16.36 -3.57
CA ALA A 84 13.75 -17.81 -3.73
C ALA A 84 12.45 -18.32 -4.39
N VAL A 85 11.30 -17.74 -4.03
CA VAL A 85 10.00 -18.08 -4.65
C VAL A 85 9.97 -17.63 -6.10
N SER A 86 10.46 -16.44 -6.43
CA SER A 86 10.52 -15.98 -7.83
C SER A 86 11.46 -16.81 -8.69
N LEU A 87 12.62 -17.23 -8.16
CA LEU A 87 13.54 -18.12 -8.88
C LEU A 87 12.97 -19.54 -9.07
N ALA A 88 12.15 -20.01 -8.12
CA ALA A 88 11.47 -21.31 -8.24
C ALA A 88 10.20 -21.25 -9.10
N ALA A 89 9.61 -20.07 -9.27
CA ALA A 89 8.44 -19.83 -10.10
C ALA A 89 8.78 -19.50 -11.56
N ASP A 90 10.06 -19.55 -11.94
CA ASP A 90 10.51 -19.43 -13.34
C ASP A 90 10.24 -20.74 -14.12
N GLU A 91 9.05 -21.32 -13.92
CA GLU A 91 8.43 -22.23 -14.87
C GLU A 91 7.73 -21.33 -15.88
N GLY A 92 8.52 -20.84 -16.84
CA GLY A 92 8.14 -19.86 -17.84
C GLY A 92 6.85 -20.18 -18.58
N ASP A 93 6.23 -19.13 -19.15
CA ASP A 93 5.03 -19.15 -19.98
C ASP A 93 4.93 -20.44 -20.82
N SER A 94 4.32 -21.48 -20.25
CA SER A 94 4.27 -22.78 -20.87
C SER A 94 3.16 -22.71 -21.91
N CYS A 95 3.55 -22.52 -23.16
CA CYS A 95 2.63 -22.61 -24.27
C CYS A 95 2.17 -24.08 -24.38
N VAL A 96 0.92 -24.35 -24.01
CA VAL A 96 0.33 -25.70 -24.09
C VAL A 96 -0.61 -25.77 -25.28
N ALA A 97 -0.35 -26.70 -26.21
CA ALA A 97 -1.30 -27.04 -27.27
C ALA A 97 -1.65 -28.53 -27.25
N TYR A 98 -2.88 -28.85 -27.65
CA TYR A 98 -3.30 -30.22 -27.88
C TYR A 98 -3.33 -30.48 -29.38
N ILE A 99 -2.40 -31.30 -29.85
CA ILE A 99 -2.30 -31.69 -31.26
C ILE A 99 -2.65 -33.17 -31.33
N ASN A 100 -3.69 -33.52 -32.09
CA ASN A 100 -4.19 -34.90 -32.20
C ASN A 100 -4.50 -35.57 -30.84
N GLY A 101 -4.98 -34.78 -29.87
CA GLY A 101 -5.30 -35.26 -28.52
C GLY A 101 -4.09 -35.45 -27.59
N THR A 102 -2.87 -35.17 -28.05
CA THR A 102 -1.65 -35.24 -27.24
C THR A 102 -1.25 -33.84 -26.76
N LYS A 103 -0.92 -33.72 -25.47
CA LYS A 103 -0.44 -32.45 -24.88
C LYS A 103 1.00 -32.18 -25.33
N HIS A 104 1.22 -31.04 -25.97
CA HIS A 104 2.54 -30.51 -26.32
C HIS A 104 2.80 -29.23 -25.54
N THR A 105 4.01 -29.10 -25.00
CA THR A 105 4.50 -27.92 -24.25
C THR A 105 5.78 -27.33 -24.84
N ASP A 106 6.24 -27.90 -25.95
CA ASP A 106 7.41 -27.43 -26.69
C ASP A 106 6.98 -26.25 -27.56
N GLU A 107 7.51 -25.07 -27.25
CA GLU A 107 7.18 -23.81 -27.93
C GLU A 107 7.36 -23.90 -29.45
N ALA A 108 8.40 -24.60 -29.93
CA ALA A 108 8.63 -24.73 -31.37
C ALA A 108 7.50 -25.51 -32.05
N ILE A 109 6.99 -26.55 -31.39
CA ILE A 109 5.90 -27.38 -31.91
C ILE A 109 4.58 -26.60 -31.88
N VAL A 110 4.29 -25.90 -30.77
CA VAL A 110 3.05 -25.13 -30.63
C VAL A 110 2.99 -23.98 -31.64
N MET A 111 4.09 -23.25 -31.78
CA MET A 111 4.15 -22.12 -32.70
C MET A 111 4.14 -22.58 -34.16
N ALA A 112 4.81 -23.68 -34.52
CA ALA A 112 4.76 -24.23 -35.87
C ALA A 112 3.33 -24.62 -36.28
N GLN A 113 2.59 -25.31 -35.41
CA GLN A 113 1.20 -25.66 -35.66
C GLN A 113 0.33 -24.42 -35.84
N MET A 114 0.53 -23.39 -35.00
CA MET A 114 -0.21 -22.13 -35.08
C MET A 114 -0.01 -21.46 -36.45
N HIS A 115 1.24 -21.36 -36.92
CA HIS A 115 1.55 -20.78 -38.22
C HIS A 115 0.90 -21.57 -39.36
N SER A 116 1.00 -22.90 -39.35
CA SER A 116 0.35 -23.73 -40.38
C SER A 116 -1.17 -23.56 -40.40
N THR A 117 -1.84 -23.49 -39.25
CA THR A 117 -3.30 -23.24 -39.21
C THR A 117 -3.66 -21.85 -39.73
N MET A 118 -2.86 -20.82 -39.44
CA MET A 118 -3.11 -19.48 -39.94
C MET A 118 -2.90 -19.39 -41.46
N ASP A 119 -1.87 -20.05 -41.98
CA ASP A 119 -1.61 -20.11 -43.42
C ASP A 119 -2.72 -20.88 -44.17
N GLU A 120 -3.19 -22.00 -43.62
CA GLU A 120 -4.33 -22.74 -44.17
C GLU A 120 -5.60 -21.90 -44.18
N MET A 121 -5.92 -21.20 -43.09
CA MET A 121 -7.10 -20.34 -43.03
C MET A 121 -6.97 -19.11 -43.95
N ALA A 122 -5.77 -18.55 -44.12
CA ALA A 122 -5.52 -17.45 -45.04
C ALA A 122 -5.67 -17.88 -46.50
N GLN A 123 -5.18 -19.08 -46.86
CA GLN A 123 -5.39 -19.67 -48.17
C GLN A 123 -6.86 -20.01 -48.40
N GLN A 124 -7.54 -20.59 -47.41
CA GLN A 124 -8.95 -20.91 -47.48
C GLN A 124 -9.82 -19.64 -47.58
N ALA A 125 -9.45 -18.54 -46.91
CA ALA A 125 -10.12 -17.25 -47.05
C ALA A 125 -9.93 -16.62 -48.45
N GLN A 126 -8.81 -16.91 -49.12
CA GLN A 126 -8.59 -16.52 -50.52
C GLN A 126 -9.33 -17.41 -51.52
N GLU A 127 -9.51 -18.70 -51.24
CA GLU A 127 -10.29 -19.64 -52.06
C GLU A 127 -11.81 -19.48 -51.86
N LEU A 128 -12.27 -19.18 -50.64
CA LEU A 128 -13.69 -19.00 -50.27
C LEU A 128 -14.14 -17.54 -50.28
N SER A 129 -13.46 -16.64 -51.00
CA SER A 129 -13.93 -15.24 -51.09
C SER A 129 -15.41 -15.25 -51.50
N VAL A 130 -16.28 -14.84 -50.57
CA VAL A 130 -17.75 -14.98 -50.65
C VAL A 130 -18.29 -14.44 -51.99
N GLU A 131 -17.61 -13.44 -52.56
CA GLU A 131 -17.86 -12.88 -53.89
C GLU A 131 -17.80 -13.92 -55.04
N ARG A 132 -16.82 -14.83 -55.07
CA ARG A 132 -16.76 -15.89 -56.10
C ARG A 132 -17.82 -16.98 -55.93
N GLN A 133 -18.21 -17.28 -54.68
CA GLN A 133 -19.32 -18.20 -54.41
C GLN A 133 -20.67 -17.62 -54.85
N MET A 134 -20.85 -16.31 -54.67
CA MET A 134 -22.04 -15.61 -55.18
C MET A 134 -22.05 -15.57 -56.71
N ASP A 135 -20.92 -15.27 -57.36
CA ASP A 135 -20.84 -15.22 -58.82
C ASP A 135 -21.17 -16.57 -59.48
N ASN A 136 -20.66 -17.69 -58.95
CA ASN A 136 -20.99 -19.03 -59.46
C ASN A 136 -22.47 -19.41 -59.24
N PHE A 137 -23.07 -18.99 -58.12
CA PHE A 137 -24.48 -19.25 -57.83
C PHE A 137 -25.41 -18.52 -58.81
N PHE A 138 -25.07 -17.29 -59.20
CA PHE A 138 -25.83 -16.54 -60.20
C PHE A 138 -25.59 -17.05 -61.63
N VAL A 139 -24.36 -17.40 -62.00
CA VAL A 139 -24.05 -17.91 -63.36
C VAL A 139 -24.72 -19.27 -63.62
N GLU A 140 -24.76 -20.16 -62.63
CA GLU A 140 -25.38 -21.49 -62.77
C GLU A 140 -26.92 -21.41 -62.84
N SER A 141 -27.55 -20.38 -62.26
CA SER A 141 -29.01 -20.18 -62.34
C SER A 141 -29.51 -19.61 -63.67
N PHE A 142 -28.63 -19.14 -64.55
CA PHE A 142 -28.99 -18.61 -65.87
C PHE A 142 -28.65 -19.54 -67.03
N ASN A 143 -28.11 -20.73 -66.75
CA ASN A 143 -27.66 -21.68 -67.77
C ASN A 143 -28.43 -23.02 -67.78
N ASN A 144 -29.66 -23.03 -67.27
CA ASN A 144 -30.65 -24.11 -67.46
C ASN A 144 -32.01 -23.54 -67.90
#